data_AF-P41890-F1
#
_entry.id   AF-P41890-F1
#
_cell.length_a   1.000
_cell.length_b   1.000
_cell.length_c   1.000
_cell.angle_alpha   90.00
_cell.angle_beta   90.00
_cell.angle_gamma   90.00
#
_symmetry.space_group_name_H-M   'P 1'
#
loop_
_entity.id
_entity.type
_entity.pdbx_description
1 polymer ?
#
loop_
_entity_poly.entity_id
_entity_poly.type
_entity_poly.pdbx_seq_one_letter_code
_entity_poly.pdbx_strand_id
1 'polypeptide(L)'
;MESIIDAHCHPTDAPQELHLVANLSVGKLIVMGTRPTDQKYVEQLAKEYPGKVIPSFGIHPWFSYYLYDDLDKDLQSSETRKKKHYEKILTPIPDEDFINALPNPVPISEFLEDARRHLKQYPNALIGEIGLDKPFRLPVGPYDARSSLPQGPLSPFYVKMEHQCKVFEAQVRLAAEFQRAVSVHCVQTYALLYSSLAKFWDGRWIPSKTKIRKMKKEEYENSLAEERKHYPPKICLHSYSGSIEQISQFSAHKVPTEFYYSFSIGINSRYKNFIQTLKGVPDDKLLAESDHHSASQIDELVRQSLNVMSEAKSWTFEDTITKISSNSKAFLKVT
;
A
#
# COMPACT_ATOMS: atom_id res chain seq x y z
N MET A 1 21.78 -5.89 -10.22
CA MET A 1 21.02 -5.02 -9.30
C MET A 1 20.32 -3.88 -10.03
N GLU A 2 20.96 -3.23 -11.01
CA GLU A 2 20.39 -2.07 -11.74
C GLU A 2 19.04 -2.29 -12.41
N SER A 3 18.66 -3.54 -12.71
CA SER A 3 17.35 -3.88 -13.28
C SER A 3 16.25 -4.12 -12.24
N ILE A 4 16.61 -4.15 -10.95
CA ILE A 4 15.73 -4.43 -9.82
C ILE A 4 15.10 -3.13 -9.34
N ILE A 5 13.87 -3.25 -8.87
CA ILE A 5 13.12 -2.17 -8.24
C ILE A 5 12.87 -2.61 -6.81
N ASP A 6 13.25 -1.78 -5.85
CA ASP A 6 12.77 -1.92 -4.48
C ASP A 6 11.28 -1.59 -4.48
N ALA A 7 10.42 -2.60 -4.32
CA ALA A 7 8.98 -2.45 -4.45
C ALA A 7 8.33 -1.67 -3.30
N HIS A 8 9.05 -1.46 -2.19
CA HIS A 8 8.52 -0.78 -1.02
C HIS A 8 9.64 -0.28 -0.09
N CYS A 9 9.76 1.04 0.07
CA CYS A 9 10.71 1.65 1.00
C CYS A 9 10.25 3.04 1.48
N HIS A 10 10.89 3.52 2.55
CA HIS A 10 10.54 4.77 3.26
C HIS A 10 11.74 5.73 3.41
N PRO A 11 12.57 6.02 2.38
CA PRO A 11 13.79 6.82 2.53
C PRO A 11 13.55 8.25 3.05
N THR A 12 12.34 8.78 2.91
CA THR A 12 11.93 10.13 3.33
C THR A 12 11.97 10.36 4.84
N ASP A 13 12.05 9.28 5.62
CA ASP A 13 12.21 9.28 7.07
C ASP A 13 13.66 9.50 7.54
N ALA A 14 14.64 9.29 6.67
CA ALA A 14 16.04 9.58 6.92
C ALA A 14 16.51 10.74 6.03
N PRO A 15 16.04 11.99 6.26
CA PRO A 15 16.34 13.13 5.39
C PRO A 15 17.84 13.35 5.17
N GLN A 16 18.68 13.02 6.15
CA GLN A 16 20.13 13.12 6.07
C GLN A 16 20.76 12.16 5.04
N GLU A 17 20.06 11.10 4.64
CA GLU A 17 20.54 10.08 3.69
C GLU A 17 19.96 10.22 2.27
N LEU A 18 19.04 11.17 2.04
CA LEU A 18 18.35 11.28 0.74
C LEU A 18 19.31 11.47 -0.45
N HIS A 19 20.45 12.13 -0.22
CA HIS A 19 21.51 12.31 -1.22
C HIS A 19 22.14 10.98 -1.69
N LEU A 20 21.99 9.89 -0.93
CA LEU A 20 22.48 8.56 -1.30
C LEU A 20 21.58 7.86 -2.33
N VAL A 21 20.32 8.28 -2.48
CA VAL A 21 19.33 7.66 -3.38
C VAL A 21 19.84 7.58 -4.82
N ALA A 22 20.55 8.62 -5.29
CA ALA A 22 21.14 8.65 -6.63
C ALA A 22 22.16 7.53 -6.87
N ASN A 23 22.88 7.11 -5.82
CA ASN A 23 24.03 6.22 -5.91
C ASN A 23 23.71 4.76 -5.57
N LEU A 24 22.45 4.43 -5.26
CA LEU A 24 22.04 3.05 -5.00
C LEU A 24 22.24 2.17 -6.24
N SER A 25 22.60 0.92 -6.01
CA SER A 25 22.81 -0.10 -7.04
C SER A 25 21.49 -0.68 -7.55
N VAL A 26 20.43 -0.68 -6.74
CA VAL A 26 19.06 -0.98 -7.21
C VAL A 26 18.63 0.05 -8.26
N GLY A 27 17.93 -0.38 -9.30
CA GLY A 27 17.54 0.47 -10.42
C GLY A 27 16.59 1.59 -10.05
N LYS A 28 15.50 1.25 -9.34
CA LYS A 28 14.50 2.21 -8.89
C LYS A 28 13.98 1.87 -7.49
N LEU A 29 13.36 2.85 -6.86
CA LEU A 29 12.68 2.75 -5.58
C LEU A 29 11.21 3.12 -5.76
N ILE A 30 10.29 2.31 -5.25
CA ILE A 30 8.93 2.76 -4.99
C ILE A 30 8.90 3.33 -3.56
N VAL A 31 8.75 4.65 -3.47
CA VAL A 31 8.84 5.40 -2.21
C VAL A 31 7.44 5.66 -1.70
N MET A 32 7.13 5.14 -0.51
CA MET A 32 5.80 5.23 0.08
C MET A 32 5.56 6.56 0.78
N GLY A 33 4.35 7.07 0.64
CA GLY A 33 3.74 7.98 1.61
C GLY A 33 3.09 7.16 2.72
N THR A 34 3.10 7.69 3.94
CA THR A 34 2.56 7.00 5.12
C THR A 34 1.52 7.86 5.83
N ARG A 35 1.70 9.19 5.83
CA ARG A 35 0.95 10.16 6.66
C ARG A 35 0.62 11.43 5.86
N PRO A 36 -0.32 12.26 6.32
CA PRO A 36 -0.65 13.48 5.58
C PRO A 36 0.56 14.41 5.36
N THR A 37 1.48 14.47 6.32
CA THR A 37 2.61 15.41 6.30
C THR A 37 3.82 14.94 5.49
N ASP A 38 3.92 13.64 5.14
CA ASP A 38 5.07 13.11 4.41
C ASP A 38 4.89 13.09 2.88
N GLN A 39 3.65 13.25 2.39
CA GLN A 39 3.33 13.25 0.95
C GLN A 39 4.21 14.24 0.17
N LYS A 40 4.46 15.42 0.74
CA LYS A 40 5.32 16.46 0.15
C LYS A 40 6.79 16.03 0.05
N TYR A 41 7.29 15.20 0.96
CA TYR A 41 8.67 14.71 0.93
C TYR A 41 8.83 13.61 -0.12
N VAL A 42 7.81 12.75 -0.28
CA VAL A 42 7.74 11.77 -1.37
C VAL A 42 7.72 12.50 -2.71
N GLU A 43 6.89 13.54 -2.85
CA GLU A 43 6.86 14.39 -4.04
C GLU A 43 8.23 15.03 -4.31
N GLN A 44 8.83 15.66 -3.30
CA GLN A 44 10.13 16.33 -3.43
C GLN A 44 11.20 15.35 -3.91
N LEU A 45 11.24 14.15 -3.34
CA LEU A 45 12.23 13.15 -3.70
C LEU A 45 12.04 12.62 -5.13
N ALA A 46 10.78 12.43 -5.56
CA ALA A 46 10.46 12.06 -6.94
C ALA A 46 10.85 13.14 -7.95
N LYS A 47 10.70 14.41 -7.57
CA LYS A 47 11.13 15.56 -8.39
C LYS A 47 12.65 15.66 -8.49
N GLU A 48 13.37 15.34 -7.41
CA GLU A 48 14.83 15.40 -7.37
C GLU A 48 15.49 14.23 -8.12
N TYR A 49 14.89 13.03 -8.05
CA TYR A 49 15.43 11.81 -8.68
C TYR A 49 14.40 11.10 -9.59
N PRO A 50 13.88 11.73 -10.65
CA PRO A 50 12.78 11.18 -11.48
C PRO A 50 13.14 9.88 -12.22
N GLY A 51 14.43 9.62 -12.45
CA GLY A 51 14.91 8.35 -13.02
C GLY A 51 14.98 7.19 -12.02
N LYS A 52 15.03 7.51 -10.72
CA LYS A 52 15.26 6.56 -9.61
C LYS A 52 14.01 6.31 -8.79
N VAL A 53 13.17 7.32 -8.59
CA VAL A 53 12.07 7.29 -7.62
C VAL A 53 10.74 7.22 -8.33
N ILE A 54 9.93 6.25 -7.92
CA ILE A 54 8.52 6.14 -8.26
C ILE A 54 7.76 6.53 -6.99
N PRO A 55 7.09 7.70 -6.96
CA PRO A 55 6.35 8.10 -5.77
C PRO A 55 5.08 7.28 -5.60
N SER A 56 4.72 6.99 -4.36
CA SER A 56 3.45 6.39 -3.99
C SER A 56 2.78 7.28 -2.95
N PHE A 57 1.51 7.64 -3.18
CA PHE A 57 0.78 8.56 -2.30
C PHE A 57 -0.34 7.84 -1.58
N GLY A 58 -0.46 8.02 -0.28
CA GLY A 58 -1.42 7.29 0.54
C GLY A 58 -1.25 7.52 2.03
N ILE A 59 -2.30 7.22 2.77
CA ILE A 59 -2.34 7.18 4.24
C ILE A 59 -2.36 5.73 4.69
N HIS A 60 -1.33 5.38 5.45
CA HIS A 60 -1.16 4.11 6.12
C HIS A 60 -2.24 3.92 7.20
N PRO A 61 -2.76 2.70 7.45
CA PRO A 61 -3.79 2.42 8.46
C PRO A 61 -3.47 2.96 9.85
N TRP A 62 -2.19 3.02 10.23
CA TRP A 62 -1.77 3.59 11.51
C TRP A 62 -2.18 5.05 11.66
N PHE A 63 -2.34 5.80 10.56
CA PHE A 63 -2.71 7.20 10.55
C PHE A 63 -4.12 7.42 9.98
N SER A 64 -4.92 6.37 9.81
CA SER A 64 -6.33 6.48 9.42
C SER A 64 -7.14 7.38 10.36
N TYR A 65 -6.72 7.51 11.63
CA TYR A 65 -7.36 8.42 12.59
C TYR A 65 -7.21 9.90 12.23
N TYR A 66 -6.18 10.29 11.47
CA TYR A 66 -5.99 11.67 11.00
C TYR A 66 -7.09 12.11 10.03
N LEU A 67 -7.79 11.16 9.38
CA LEU A 67 -8.83 11.47 8.42
C LEU A 67 -10.21 11.24 9.04
N TYR A 68 -11.16 12.11 8.74
CA TYR A 68 -12.56 11.95 9.11
C TYR A 68 -13.46 11.85 7.87
N ASP A 69 -14.57 11.11 8.01
CA ASP A 69 -15.59 11.01 6.96
C ASP A 69 -16.40 12.32 6.89
N ASP A 70 -16.13 13.13 5.88
CA ASP A 70 -16.80 14.41 5.69
C ASP A 70 -18.23 14.29 5.12
N LEU A 71 -18.65 13.07 4.74
CA LEU A 71 -20.06 12.75 4.47
C LEU A 71 -20.86 12.50 5.76
N ASP A 72 -20.17 12.38 6.90
CA ASP A 72 -20.80 12.22 8.20
C ASP A 72 -21.43 13.53 8.68
N LYS A 73 -22.75 13.53 8.80
CA LYS A 73 -23.53 14.69 9.23
C LYS A 73 -23.23 15.10 10.67
N ASP A 74 -22.75 14.18 11.50
CA ASP A 74 -22.43 14.48 12.91
C ASP A 74 -21.13 15.30 13.05
N LEU A 75 -20.28 15.29 12.00
CA LEU A 75 -18.95 15.90 11.98
C LEU A 75 -18.90 17.27 11.25
N GLN A 76 -20.06 17.87 10.97
CA GLN A 76 -20.12 19.12 10.19
C GLN A 76 -19.70 20.36 10.99
N SER A 77 -19.96 20.41 12.30
CA SER A 77 -19.57 21.54 13.17
C SER A 77 -18.07 21.54 13.48
N SER A 78 -17.34 22.59 13.07
CA SER A 78 -15.89 22.72 13.31
C SER A 78 -15.51 22.73 14.78
N GLU A 79 -16.32 23.36 15.63
CA GLU A 79 -16.08 23.49 17.07
C GLU A 79 -16.08 22.13 17.80
N THR A 80 -16.94 21.20 17.36
CA THR A 80 -17.13 19.90 18.04
C THR A 80 -16.54 18.71 17.28
N ARG A 81 -16.10 18.91 16.03
CA ARG A 81 -15.64 17.85 15.12
C ARG A 81 -14.55 16.98 15.71
N LYS A 82 -13.49 17.59 16.24
CA LYS A 82 -12.31 16.87 16.74
C LYS A 82 -12.71 15.84 17.79
N LYS A 83 -13.45 16.28 18.81
CA LYS A 83 -13.93 15.43 19.91
C LYS A 83 -14.86 14.34 19.39
N LYS A 84 -15.90 14.71 18.63
CA LYS A 84 -16.87 13.75 18.07
C LYS A 84 -16.23 12.69 17.18
N HIS A 85 -15.28 13.09 16.34
CA HIS A 85 -14.56 12.17 15.47
C HIS A 85 -13.80 11.13 16.30
N TYR A 86 -12.94 11.57 17.22
CA TYR A 86 -12.10 10.65 18.00
C TYR A 86 -12.89 9.77 18.96
N GLU A 87 -13.93 10.28 19.63
CA GLU A 87 -14.84 9.47 20.45
C GLU A 87 -15.58 8.41 19.60
N LYS A 88 -15.90 8.74 18.34
CA LYS A 88 -16.58 7.83 17.42
C LYS A 88 -15.66 6.72 16.92
N ILE A 89 -14.44 7.04 16.50
CA ILE A 89 -13.57 6.09 15.79
C ILE A 89 -12.62 5.32 16.69
N LEU A 90 -12.29 5.82 17.89
CA LEU A 90 -11.38 5.16 18.81
C LEU A 90 -12.12 4.26 19.79
N THR A 91 -11.44 3.22 20.24
CA THR A 91 -11.94 2.30 21.26
C THR A 91 -10.77 1.81 22.13
N PRO A 92 -10.90 1.77 23.46
CA PRO A 92 -12.00 2.36 24.26
C PRO A 92 -12.15 3.88 24.02
N ILE A 93 -13.24 4.48 24.49
CA ILE A 93 -13.44 5.93 24.30
C ILE A 93 -12.31 6.67 25.04
N PRO A 94 -11.54 7.53 24.37
CA PRO A 94 -10.44 8.26 25.00
C PRO A 94 -10.93 9.39 25.91
N ASP A 95 -10.09 9.75 26.88
CA ASP A 95 -10.31 10.94 27.70
C ASP A 95 -10.02 12.23 26.93
N GLU A 96 -10.41 13.37 27.52
CA GLU A 96 -10.31 14.67 26.90
C GLU A 96 -8.85 15.11 26.69
N ASP A 97 -7.94 14.75 27.61
CA ASP A 97 -6.52 15.07 27.51
C ASP A 97 -5.88 14.36 26.30
N PHE A 98 -6.19 13.08 26.10
CA PHE A 98 -5.73 12.32 24.95
C PHE A 98 -6.27 12.89 23.64
N ILE A 99 -7.57 13.21 23.58
CA ILE A 99 -8.20 13.85 22.42
C ILE A 99 -7.54 15.20 22.11
N ASN A 100 -7.24 16.00 23.14
CA ASN A 100 -6.62 17.31 22.98
C ASN A 100 -5.20 17.20 22.40
N ALA A 101 -4.44 16.18 22.80
CA ALA A 101 -3.10 15.91 22.27
C ALA A 101 -3.09 15.42 20.81
N LEU A 102 -4.17 14.77 20.35
CA LEU A 102 -4.29 14.32 18.96
C LEU A 102 -4.33 15.51 17.97
N PRO A 103 -3.90 15.31 16.72
CA PRO A 103 -4.00 16.32 15.66
C PRO A 103 -5.46 16.70 15.35
N ASN A 104 -5.68 17.84 14.69
CA ASN A 104 -6.98 18.12 14.08
C ASN A 104 -7.20 17.18 12.88
N PRO A 105 -8.34 16.46 12.81
CA PRO A 105 -8.59 15.57 11.69
C PRO A 105 -8.90 16.35 10.41
N VAL A 106 -8.49 15.80 9.27
CA VAL A 106 -8.64 16.36 7.92
C VAL A 106 -9.74 15.60 7.16
N PRO A 107 -10.56 16.25 6.31
CA PRO A 107 -11.57 15.55 5.50
C PRO A 107 -10.91 14.48 4.62
N ILE A 108 -11.55 13.31 4.48
CA ILE A 108 -11.12 12.29 3.50
C ILE A 108 -11.11 12.91 2.09
N SER A 109 -12.15 13.69 1.73
CA SER A 109 -12.22 14.32 0.40
C SER A 109 -11.07 15.27 0.10
N GLU A 110 -10.63 16.06 1.09
CA GLU A 110 -9.50 17.00 0.97
C GLU A 110 -8.19 16.26 0.69
N PHE A 111 -7.89 15.21 1.47
CA PHE A 111 -6.72 14.36 1.23
C PHE A 111 -6.75 13.71 -0.17
N LEU A 112 -7.91 13.22 -0.60
CA LEU A 112 -8.04 12.59 -1.91
C LEU A 112 -7.88 13.58 -3.07
N GLU A 113 -8.26 14.85 -2.91
CA GLU A 113 -8.02 15.87 -3.95
C GLU A 113 -6.52 16.17 -4.09
N ASP A 114 -5.78 16.21 -2.98
CA ASP A 114 -4.33 16.34 -3.01
C ASP A 114 -3.66 15.13 -3.66
N ALA A 115 -4.06 13.91 -3.29
CA ALA A 115 -3.58 12.70 -3.94
C ALA A 115 -3.92 12.68 -5.45
N ARG A 116 -5.12 13.12 -5.83
CA ARG A 116 -5.54 13.26 -7.25
C ARG A 116 -4.62 14.19 -8.02
N ARG A 117 -4.25 15.33 -7.43
CA ARG A 117 -3.28 16.28 -8.02
C ARG A 117 -1.93 15.62 -8.25
N HIS A 118 -1.41 14.88 -7.26
CA HIS A 118 -0.16 14.15 -7.43
C HIS A 118 -0.23 13.07 -8.52
N LEU A 119 -1.32 12.30 -8.59
CA LEU A 119 -1.48 11.25 -9.62
C LEU A 119 -1.56 11.79 -11.06
N LYS A 120 -2.06 13.02 -11.23
CA LYS A 120 -2.04 13.74 -12.52
C LYS A 120 -0.61 14.19 -12.88
N GLN A 121 0.13 14.69 -11.89
CA GLN A 121 1.50 15.19 -12.06
C GLN A 121 2.52 14.06 -12.28
N TYR A 122 2.30 12.90 -11.65
CA TYR A 122 3.18 11.73 -11.72
C TYR A 122 2.42 10.53 -12.31
N PRO A 123 2.39 10.36 -13.65
CA PRO A 123 1.61 9.29 -14.29
C PRO A 123 1.99 7.86 -13.89
N ASN A 124 3.23 7.67 -13.41
CA ASN A 124 3.74 6.38 -12.93
C ASN A 124 3.56 6.18 -11.41
N ALA A 125 2.96 7.14 -10.71
CA ALA A 125 2.79 7.06 -9.26
C ALA A 125 1.82 5.96 -8.84
N LEU A 126 2.07 5.39 -7.67
CA LEU A 126 1.19 4.43 -7.03
C LEU A 126 0.27 5.12 -6.03
N ILE A 127 -0.73 4.37 -5.58
CA ILE A 127 -1.41 4.65 -4.31
C ILE A 127 -0.87 3.69 -3.25
N GLY A 128 -0.39 4.22 -2.14
CA GLY A 128 0.30 3.42 -1.12
C GLY A 128 1.24 4.26 -0.26
N GLU A 129 1.58 3.83 0.94
CA GLU A 129 1.13 2.59 1.58
C GLU A 129 -0.26 2.78 2.20
N ILE A 130 -1.23 1.95 1.81
CA ILE A 130 -2.59 1.98 2.36
C ILE A 130 -2.96 0.61 2.89
N GLY A 131 -3.99 0.45 3.73
CA GLY A 131 -4.29 -0.88 4.20
C GLY A 131 -5.12 -0.96 5.47
N LEU A 132 -5.00 -2.10 6.14
CA LEU A 132 -5.73 -2.43 7.36
C LEU A 132 -4.79 -3.09 8.39
N ASP A 133 -4.79 -2.59 9.62
CA ASP A 133 -4.00 -3.11 10.73
C ASP A 133 -4.87 -3.26 11.97
N LYS A 134 -5.19 -4.52 12.33
CA LYS A 134 -6.02 -4.83 13.49
C LYS A 134 -5.32 -4.62 14.85
N PRO A 135 -4.07 -5.07 15.07
CA PRO A 135 -3.43 -4.94 16.38
C PRO A 135 -2.91 -3.53 16.70
N PHE A 136 -2.80 -2.64 15.71
CA PHE A 136 -2.23 -1.31 15.92
C PHE A 136 -2.99 -0.50 16.98
N ARG A 137 -2.21 0.13 17.86
CA ARG A 137 -2.69 1.08 18.87
C ARG A 137 -2.01 2.42 18.65
N LEU A 138 -2.74 3.50 18.87
CA LEU A 138 -2.18 4.85 18.75
C LEU A 138 -1.10 5.04 19.82
N PRO A 139 0.04 5.67 19.50
CA PRO A 139 1.00 6.06 20.53
C PRO A 139 0.45 7.21 21.38
N VAL A 140 1.08 7.50 22.52
CA VAL A 140 0.77 8.71 23.31
C VAL A 140 1.30 10.00 22.68
N GLY A 141 2.18 9.87 21.68
CA GLY A 141 2.84 10.99 21.00
C GLY A 141 4.34 11.08 21.31
N PRO A 142 5.05 12.04 20.70
CA PRO A 142 4.51 13.18 19.94
C PRO A 142 3.96 12.80 18.54
N TYR A 143 2.95 13.55 18.06
CA TYR A 143 2.29 13.29 16.77
C TYR A 143 2.83 14.16 15.60
N ASP A 144 3.64 15.17 15.89
CA ASP A 144 4.23 16.10 14.91
C ASP A 144 5.61 15.67 14.39
N ALA A 145 6.20 14.62 14.96
CA ALA A 145 7.49 14.09 14.55
C ALA A 145 7.50 13.62 13.09
N ARG A 146 8.62 13.83 12.38
CA ARG A 146 8.85 13.36 11.01
C ARG A 146 9.36 11.90 11.00
N SER A 147 8.44 10.95 11.07
CA SER A 147 8.70 9.50 11.09
C SER A 147 7.47 8.74 10.57
N SER A 148 7.62 7.77 9.67
CA SER A 148 6.56 6.82 9.31
C SER A 148 6.16 5.95 10.52
N LEU A 149 7.06 5.81 11.50
CA LEU A 149 6.81 5.05 12.71
C LEU A 149 6.01 5.86 13.76
N PRO A 150 5.13 5.20 14.53
CA PRO A 150 4.50 5.76 15.70
C PRO A 150 5.54 6.14 16.76
N GLN A 151 5.46 7.34 17.32
CA GLN A 151 6.43 7.84 18.29
C GLN A 151 5.90 7.75 19.71
N GLY A 152 6.71 7.19 20.62
CA GLY A 152 6.37 7.05 22.03
C GLY A 152 5.63 5.74 22.36
N PRO A 153 5.34 5.50 23.65
CA PRO A 153 4.63 4.30 24.09
C PRO A 153 3.25 4.16 23.45
N LEU A 154 2.85 2.92 23.17
CA LEU A 154 1.50 2.62 22.69
C LEU A 154 0.46 2.84 23.79
N SER A 155 -0.57 3.61 23.48
CA SER A 155 -1.76 3.81 24.32
C SER A 155 -2.68 2.57 24.28
N PRO A 156 -3.78 2.51 25.05
CA PRO A 156 -4.77 1.43 24.92
C PRO A 156 -5.71 1.61 23.71
N PHE A 157 -5.66 2.75 23.01
CA PHE A 157 -6.65 3.11 22.00
C PHE A 157 -6.29 2.56 20.63
N TYR A 158 -7.26 1.96 19.95
CA TYR A 158 -7.14 1.53 18.56
C TYR A 158 -8.26 2.12 17.70
N VAL A 159 -8.00 2.28 16.41
CA VAL A 159 -9.00 2.72 15.44
C VAL A 159 -9.94 1.56 15.13
N LYS A 160 -11.25 1.78 15.22
CA LYS A 160 -12.27 0.80 14.83
C LYS A 160 -12.06 0.40 13.36
N MET A 161 -12.16 -0.91 13.08
CA MET A 161 -11.95 -1.44 11.73
C MET A 161 -12.89 -0.83 10.70
N GLU A 162 -14.11 -0.44 11.08
CA GLU A 162 -15.04 0.25 10.17
C GLU A 162 -14.44 1.55 9.62
N HIS A 163 -13.77 2.34 10.46
CA HIS A 163 -13.12 3.57 10.04
C HIS A 163 -11.87 3.30 9.18
N GLN A 164 -11.04 2.32 9.56
CA GLN A 164 -9.90 1.91 8.74
C GLN A 164 -10.36 1.47 7.33
N CYS A 165 -11.40 0.63 7.25
CA CYS A 165 -11.99 0.21 5.97
C CYS A 165 -12.51 1.39 5.16
N LYS A 166 -13.15 2.39 5.79
CA LYS A 166 -13.64 3.57 5.08
C LYS A 166 -12.51 4.37 4.45
N VAL A 167 -11.44 4.63 5.20
CA VAL A 167 -10.25 5.34 4.69
C VAL A 167 -9.55 4.52 3.60
N PHE A 168 -9.37 3.22 3.81
CA PHE A 168 -8.78 2.31 2.83
C PHE A 168 -9.58 2.28 1.52
N GLU A 169 -10.90 2.06 1.59
CA GLU A 169 -11.78 1.97 0.43
C GLU A 169 -11.84 3.28 -0.36
N ALA A 170 -11.74 4.42 0.32
CA ALA A 170 -11.69 5.72 -0.35
C ALA A 170 -10.42 5.87 -1.22
N GLN A 171 -9.27 5.40 -0.73
CA GLN A 171 -8.00 5.39 -1.47
C GLN A 171 -7.97 4.35 -2.59
N VAL A 172 -8.55 3.16 -2.36
CA VAL A 172 -8.72 2.13 -3.41
C VAL A 172 -9.59 2.66 -4.57
N ARG A 173 -10.66 3.41 -4.26
CA ARG A 173 -11.50 4.05 -5.29
C ARG A 173 -10.69 5.04 -6.13
N LEU A 174 -9.80 5.82 -5.52
CA LEU A 174 -8.93 6.74 -6.26
C LEU A 174 -7.93 5.98 -7.15
N ALA A 175 -7.34 4.89 -6.64
CA ALA A 175 -6.47 4.03 -7.44
C ALA A 175 -7.20 3.42 -8.64
N ALA A 176 -8.46 3.01 -8.47
CA ALA A 176 -9.31 2.55 -9.56
C ALA A 176 -9.63 3.66 -10.57
N GLU A 177 -10.01 4.86 -10.11
CA GLU A 177 -10.29 6.04 -10.96
C GLU A 177 -9.10 6.35 -11.90
N PHE A 178 -7.88 6.29 -11.36
CA PHE A 178 -6.65 6.58 -12.10
C PHE A 178 -5.95 5.35 -12.68
N GLN A 179 -6.51 4.15 -12.54
CA GLN A 179 -5.88 2.89 -12.97
C GLN A 179 -4.43 2.76 -12.47
N ARG A 180 -4.19 3.02 -11.17
CA ARG A 180 -2.87 2.94 -10.54
C ARG A 180 -2.69 1.64 -9.78
N ALA A 181 -1.46 1.14 -9.79
CA ALA A 181 -1.07 0.05 -8.92
C ALA A 181 -1.10 0.52 -7.45
N VAL A 182 -1.34 -0.43 -6.55
CA VAL A 182 -1.49 -0.15 -5.11
C VAL A 182 -0.48 -0.96 -4.31
N SER A 183 0.13 -0.35 -3.29
CA SER A 183 0.89 -1.08 -2.25
C SER A 183 0.08 -1.13 -0.96
N VAL A 184 -0.16 -2.34 -0.43
CA VAL A 184 -1.14 -2.58 0.64
C VAL A 184 -0.54 -3.25 1.87
N HIS A 185 -0.65 -2.56 3.01
CA HIS A 185 -0.40 -3.09 4.36
C HIS A 185 -1.56 -3.95 4.84
N CYS A 186 -1.25 -5.11 5.41
CA CYS A 186 -2.29 -6.00 5.91
C CYS A 186 -1.81 -6.87 7.06
N VAL A 187 -2.20 -6.51 8.28
CA VAL A 187 -1.83 -7.25 9.50
C VAL A 187 -3.08 -7.78 10.21
N GLN A 188 -3.20 -9.11 10.27
CA GLN A 188 -4.33 -9.85 10.85
C GLN A 188 -5.72 -9.47 10.28
N THR A 189 -5.75 -8.98 9.04
CA THR A 189 -6.94 -8.44 8.40
C THR A 189 -7.23 -9.04 7.02
N TYR A 190 -6.48 -10.05 6.55
CA TYR A 190 -6.58 -10.58 5.18
C TYR A 190 -8.00 -10.94 4.73
N ALA A 191 -8.82 -11.57 5.59
CA ALA A 191 -10.22 -11.88 5.26
C ALA A 191 -11.06 -10.61 5.11
N LEU A 192 -10.86 -9.61 5.97
CA LEU A 192 -11.53 -8.32 5.90
C LEU A 192 -11.03 -7.49 4.72
N LEU A 193 -9.73 -7.52 4.42
CA LEU A 193 -9.12 -6.89 3.24
C LEU A 193 -9.74 -7.45 1.97
N TYR A 194 -9.83 -8.78 1.85
CA TYR A 194 -10.49 -9.42 0.71
C TYR A 194 -11.95 -8.98 0.60
N SER A 195 -12.72 -8.99 1.69
CA SER A 195 -14.11 -8.55 1.68
C SER A 195 -14.28 -7.07 1.32
N SER A 196 -13.38 -6.21 1.78
CA SER A 196 -13.35 -4.78 1.48
C SER A 196 -13.05 -4.54 0.00
N LEU A 197 -12.03 -5.20 -0.55
CA LEU A 197 -11.68 -5.14 -1.96
C LEU A 197 -12.75 -5.77 -2.86
N ALA A 198 -13.39 -6.86 -2.42
CA ALA A 198 -14.44 -7.52 -3.18
C ALA A 198 -15.62 -6.59 -3.49
N LYS A 199 -15.93 -5.59 -2.66
CA LYS A 199 -16.98 -4.59 -2.93
C LYS A 199 -16.80 -3.85 -4.25
N PHE A 200 -15.57 -3.77 -4.77
CA PHE A 200 -15.24 -3.08 -6.01
C PHE A 200 -15.50 -3.89 -7.28
N TRP A 201 -15.68 -5.21 -7.16
CA TRP A 201 -15.94 -6.10 -8.30
C TRP A 201 -17.08 -7.11 -8.06
N ASP A 202 -17.62 -7.19 -6.84
CA ASP A 202 -18.75 -8.07 -6.53
C ASP A 202 -20.00 -7.61 -7.27
N GLY A 203 -20.68 -8.56 -7.91
CA GLY A 203 -21.78 -8.29 -8.84
C GLY A 203 -21.39 -7.63 -10.18
N ARG A 204 -20.14 -7.17 -10.35
CA ARG A 204 -19.64 -6.44 -11.53
C ARG A 204 -19.00 -7.35 -12.58
N TRP A 205 -19.67 -8.48 -12.81
CA TRP A 205 -19.45 -9.43 -13.90
C TRP A 205 -18.25 -10.39 -13.80
N ILE A 206 -18.56 -11.67 -14.04
CA ILE A 206 -17.62 -12.72 -14.46
C ILE A 206 -18.23 -13.28 -15.75
N PRO A 207 -17.67 -13.04 -16.95
CA PRO A 207 -18.14 -13.76 -18.11
C PRO A 207 -17.69 -15.20 -17.94
N SER A 208 -18.62 -16.14 -18.01
CA SER A 208 -18.20 -17.49 -18.37
C SER A 208 -17.47 -17.41 -19.71
N LYS A 209 -16.41 -18.19 -19.91
CA LYS A 209 -15.70 -18.31 -21.19
C LYS A 209 -16.65 -18.45 -22.39
N THR A 210 -17.84 -19.02 -22.15
CA THR A 210 -18.95 -19.16 -23.09
C THR A 210 -19.57 -17.85 -23.56
N LYS A 211 -19.72 -16.83 -22.68
CA LYS A 211 -20.18 -15.48 -23.09
C LYS A 211 -19.11 -14.74 -23.87
N ILE A 212 -17.83 -14.83 -23.47
CA ILE A 212 -16.70 -14.23 -24.20
C ILE A 212 -16.70 -14.71 -25.66
N ARG A 213 -16.93 -16.01 -25.89
CA ARG A 213 -17.01 -16.60 -27.23
C ARG A 213 -18.15 -16.07 -28.10
N LYS A 214 -19.17 -15.43 -27.52
CA LYS A 214 -20.35 -14.91 -28.23
C LYS A 214 -20.28 -13.39 -28.48
N MET A 215 -19.38 -12.67 -27.83
CA MET A 215 -19.22 -11.23 -28.00
C MET A 215 -18.23 -10.94 -29.14
N LYS A 216 -18.45 -9.83 -29.86
CA LYS A 216 -17.41 -9.29 -30.74
C LYS A 216 -16.24 -8.80 -29.89
N LYS A 217 -15.00 -8.93 -30.39
CA LYS A 217 -13.79 -8.53 -29.67
C LYS A 217 -13.88 -7.08 -29.14
N GLU A 218 -14.34 -6.14 -29.97
CA GLU A 218 -14.50 -4.73 -29.59
C GLU A 218 -15.55 -4.52 -28.49
N GLU A 219 -16.67 -5.23 -28.55
CA GLU A 219 -17.72 -5.17 -27.51
C GLU A 219 -17.20 -5.68 -26.17
N TYR A 220 -16.41 -6.76 -26.20
CA TYR A 220 -15.74 -7.29 -25.02
C TYR A 220 -14.70 -6.31 -24.45
N GLU A 221 -13.87 -5.71 -25.30
CA GLU A 221 -12.84 -4.75 -24.89
C GLU A 221 -13.46 -3.48 -24.27
N ASN A 222 -14.55 -2.96 -24.85
CA ASN A 222 -15.28 -1.81 -24.31
C ASN A 222 -15.94 -2.13 -22.95
N SER A 223 -16.60 -3.29 -22.83
CA SER A 223 -17.18 -3.72 -21.55
C SER A 223 -16.11 -3.89 -20.49
N LEU A 224 -14.96 -4.48 -20.84
CA LEU A 224 -13.85 -4.66 -19.92
C LEU A 224 -13.25 -3.32 -19.49
N ALA A 225 -13.15 -2.34 -20.40
CA ALA A 225 -12.67 -1.00 -20.08
C ALA A 225 -13.59 -0.26 -19.10
N GLU A 226 -14.92 -0.40 -19.23
CA GLU A 226 -15.87 0.17 -18.27
C GLU A 226 -15.77 -0.50 -16.90
N GLU A 227 -15.63 -1.83 -16.84
CA GLU A 227 -15.51 -2.53 -15.55
C GLU A 227 -14.20 -2.20 -14.84
N ARG A 228 -13.08 -2.08 -15.58
CA ARG A 228 -11.76 -1.75 -15.02
C ARG A 228 -11.76 -0.46 -14.21
N LYS A 229 -12.61 0.52 -14.52
CA LYS A 229 -12.71 1.79 -13.75
C LYS A 229 -13.11 1.58 -12.29
N HIS A 230 -13.60 0.40 -11.92
CA HIS A 230 -14.09 0.13 -10.57
C HIS A 230 -13.05 -0.47 -9.63
N TYR A 231 -11.96 -1.03 -10.13
CA TYR A 231 -10.93 -1.65 -9.28
C TYR A 231 -9.51 -1.29 -9.76
N PRO A 232 -8.52 -1.28 -8.85
CA PRO A 232 -7.13 -1.08 -9.26
C PRO A 232 -6.67 -2.23 -10.15
N PRO A 233 -5.90 -1.97 -11.22
CA PRO A 233 -5.42 -3.05 -12.10
C PRO A 233 -4.54 -4.05 -11.35
N LYS A 234 -3.74 -3.57 -10.40
CA LYS A 234 -2.69 -4.33 -9.71
C LYS A 234 -2.60 -3.93 -8.24
N ILE A 235 -2.45 -4.91 -7.37
CA ILE A 235 -2.28 -4.71 -5.93
C ILE A 235 -1.09 -5.53 -5.46
N CYS A 236 -0.12 -4.89 -4.82
CA CYS A 236 0.97 -5.56 -4.11
C CYS A 236 0.63 -5.63 -2.62
N LEU A 237 0.57 -6.84 -2.07
CA LEU A 237 0.57 -7.03 -0.62
C LEU A 237 2.03 -7.04 -0.16
N HIS A 238 2.50 -5.92 0.41
CA HIS A 238 3.89 -5.82 0.85
C HIS A 238 4.13 -6.52 2.18
N SER A 239 5.41 -6.84 2.45
CA SER A 239 5.88 -7.59 3.60
C SER A 239 4.95 -8.78 3.92
N TYR A 240 4.58 -9.55 2.88
CA TYR A 240 3.46 -10.47 2.95
C TYR A 240 3.65 -11.56 4.02
N SER A 241 2.69 -11.65 4.95
CA SER A 241 2.70 -12.61 6.07
C SER A 241 1.44 -13.48 6.13
N GLY A 242 0.66 -13.49 5.04
CA GLY A 242 -0.51 -14.34 4.88
C GLY A 242 -0.18 -15.78 4.52
N SER A 243 -1.22 -16.61 4.42
CA SER A 243 -1.09 -18.04 4.10
C SER A 243 -1.20 -18.33 2.61
N ILE A 244 -0.77 -19.52 2.18
CA ILE A 244 -0.89 -19.96 0.77
C ILE A 244 -2.35 -20.06 0.33
N GLU A 245 -3.25 -20.39 1.25
CA GLU A 245 -4.69 -20.41 1.00
C GLU A 245 -5.22 -19.01 0.68
N GLN A 246 -4.69 -17.97 1.36
CA GLN A 246 -5.02 -16.59 1.06
C GLN A 246 -4.47 -16.15 -0.30
N ILE A 247 -3.23 -16.54 -0.65
CA ILE A 247 -2.69 -16.34 -2.01
C ILE A 247 -3.64 -16.93 -3.06
N SER A 248 -4.12 -18.15 -2.82
CA SER A 248 -5.07 -18.84 -3.71
C SER A 248 -6.40 -18.10 -3.83
N GLN A 249 -6.89 -17.52 -2.72
CA GLN A 249 -8.10 -16.71 -2.70
C GLN A 249 -7.96 -15.41 -3.50
N PHE A 250 -6.84 -14.68 -3.34
CA PHE A 250 -6.55 -13.46 -4.11
C PHE A 250 -6.24 -13.73 -5.58
N SER A 251 -5.80 -14.96 -5.91
CA SER A 251 -5.49 -15.38 -7.29
C SER A 251 -6.66 -16.10 -7.98
N ALA A 252 -7.83 -16.15 -7.36
CA ALA A 252 -8.99 -16.83 -7.92
C ALA A 252 -9.46 -16.15 -9.21
N HIS A 253 -9.93 -16.91 -10.20
CA HIS A 253 -10.43 -16.40 -11.50
C HIS A 253 -11.52 -15.30 -11.38
N LYS A 254 -12.23 -15.23 -10.25
CA LYS A 254 -13.26 -14.21 -9.98
C LYS A 254 -12.69 -12.86 -9.53
N VAL A 255 -11.39 -12.79 -9.25
CA VAL A 255 -10.69 -11.57 -8.85
C VAL A 255 -10.12 -10.93 -10.11
N PRO A 256 -10.60 -9.74 -10.52
CA PRO A 256 -10.19 -9.13 -11.79
C PRO A 256 -8.88 -8.32 -11.68
N THR A 257 -8.41 -8.06 -10.46
CA THR A 257 -7.13 -7.43 -10.14
C THR A 257 -6.01 -8.47 -10.12
N GLU A 258 -4.83 -8.09 -10.61
CA GLU A 258 -3.63 -8.91 -10.43
C GLU A 258 -2.97 -8.62 -9.08
N PHE A 259 -2.80 -9.65 -8.26
CA PHE A 259 -2.11 -9.56 -6.99
C PHE A 259 -0.62 -9.91 -7.12
N TYR A 260 0.22 -9.07 -6.52
CA TYR A 260 1.65 -9.28 -6.34
C TYR A 260 1.95 -9.37 -4.83
N TYR A 261 3.08 -9.99 -4.51
CA TYR A 261 3.51 -10.22 -3.14
C TYR A 261 4.99 -9.88 -3.04
N SER A 262 5.32 -8.92 -2.19
CA SER A 262 6.70 -8.56 -1.90
C SER A 262 7.13 -9.00 -0.51
N PHE A 263 8.43 -9.21 -0.36
CA PHE A 263 9.04 -9.67 0.88
C PHE A 263 10.30 -8.88 1.20
N SER A 264 10.37 -8.37 2.43
CA SER A 264 11.55 -7.77 3.04
C SER A 264 12.17 -8.73 4.05
N ILE A 265 13.49 -8.92 4.02
CA ILE A 265 14.14 -9.76 5.02
C ILE A 265 14.00 -9.19 6.44
N GLY A 266 13.98 -7.87 6.58
CA GLY A 266 13.88 -7.17 7.87
C GLY A 266 12.59 -7.46 8.62
N ILE A 267 11.47 -7.63 7.89
CA ILE A 267 10.16 -7.92 8.48
C ILE A 267 9.84 -9.42 8.40
N ASN A 268 9.96 -10.03 7.23
CA ASN A 268 9.49 -11.39 7.00
C ASN A 268 10.32 -12.48 7.68
N SER A 269 11.59 -12.24 8.00
CA SER A 269 12.43 -13.23 8.73
C SER A 269 11.85 -13.64 10.09
N ARG A 270 11.01 -12.79 10.70
CA ARG A 270 10.34 -13.06 11.98
C ARG A 270 9.07 -13.91 11.81
N TYR A 271 8.58 -14.07 10.59
CA TYR A 271 7.36 -14.81 10.32
C TYR A 271 7.64 -16.31 10.21
N LYS A 272 7.00 -17.11 11.09
CA LYS A 272 7.25 -18.55 11.26
C LYS A 272 7.19 -19.35 9.95
N ASN A 273 6.26 -19.02 9.06
CA ASN A 273 6.04 -19.77 7.81
C ASN A 273 6.63 -19.06 6.58
N PHE A 274 7.55 -18.12 6.76
CA PHE A 274 8.07 -17.26 5.69
C PHE A 274 8.51 -18.03 4.45
N ILE A 275 9.42 -19.00 4.58
CA ILE A 275 9.93 -19.77 3.44
C ILE A 275 8.81 -20.58 2.76
N GLN A 276 7.87 -21.13 3.52
CA GLN A 276 6.75 -21.89 2.98
C GLN A 276 5.80 -20.98 2.17
N THR A 277 5.44 -19.83 2.75
CA THR A 277 4.61 -18.83 2.06
C THR A 277 5.27 -18.32 0.79
N LEU A 278 6.57 -17.97 0.85
CA LEU A 278 7.34 -17.50 -0.30
C LEU A 278 7.33 -18.55 -1.43
N LYS A 279 7.52 -19.83 -1.11
CA LYS A 279 7.43 -20.93 -2.08
C LYS A 279 6.07 -20.99 -2.78
N GLY A 280 4.99 -20.73 -2.05
CA GLY A 280 3.61 -20.78 -2.55
C GLY A 280 3.17 -19.60 -3.42
N VAL A 281 3.92 -18.49 -3.46
CA VAL A 281 3.61 -17.35 -4.34
C VAL A 281 3.86 -17.72 -5.80
N PRO A 282 2.97 -17.41 -6.76
CA PRO A 282 3.26 -17.61 -8.18
C PRO A 282 4.53 -16.87 -8.63
N ASP A 283 5.36 -17.54 -9.44
CA ASP A 283 6.69 -17.05 -9.81
C ASP A 283 6.67 -15.68 -10.52
N ASP A 284 5.61 -15.37 -11.26
CA ASP A 284 5.41 -14.11 -11.98
C ASP A 284 4.78 -13.00 -11.13
N LYS A 285 4.42 -13.29 -9.88
CA LYS A 285 3.79 -12.37 -8.92
C LYS A 285 4.68 -12.00 -7.73
N LEU A 286 5.91 -12.50 -7.71
CA LEU A 286 6.88 -12.25 -6.66
C LEU A 286 7.65 -10.94 -6.92
N LEU A 287 7.79 -10.10 -5.90
CA LEU A 287 8.55 -8.84 -5.93
C LEU A 287 9.54 -8.79 -4.76
N ALA A 288 10.61 -8.01 -4.91
CA ALA A 288 11.60 -7.77 -3.85
C ALA A 288 11.49 -6.36 -3.28
N GLU A 289 11.71 -6.22 -1.98
CA GLU A 289 11.69 -4.94 -1.28
C GLU A 289 12.64 -4.92 -0.08
N SER A 290 12.94 -3.72 0.41
CA SER A 290 13.68 -3.51 1.66
C SER A 290 12.77 -3.27 2.86
N ASP A 291 11.63 -2.59 2.66
CA ASP A 291 10.76 -2.06 3.72
C ASP A 291 11.56 -1.30 4.80
N HIS A 292 12.40 -0.37 4.34
CA HIS A 292 13.37 0.31 5.20
C HIS A 292 13.48 1.81 4.92
N HIS A 293 13.88 2.57 5.95
CA HIS A 293 13.99 4.04 5.92
C HIS A 293 15.41 4.54 5.59
N SER A 294 16.44 3.79 5.94
CA SER A 294 17.84 4.18 5.68
C SER A 294 18.22 3.81 4.25
N ALA A 295 18.46 4.83 3.41
CA ALA A 295 18.89 4.65 2.03
C ALA A 295 20.21 3.86 1.96
N SER A 296 21.12 4.07 2.91
CA SER A 296 22.41 3.35 2.94
C SER A 296 22.28 1.82 3.11
N GLN A 297 21.13 1.32 3.55
CA GLN A 297 20.87 -0.11 3.76
C GLN A 297 20.06 -0.78 2.65
N ILE A 298 19.43 0.01 1.76
CA ILE A 298 18.48 -0.52 0.75
C ILE A 298 19.13 -1.58 -0.13
N ASP A 299 20.31 -1.31 -0.70
CA ASP A 299 20.99 -2.24 -1.61
C ASP A 299 21.22 -3.61 -0.97
N GLU A 300 21.70 -3.62 0.27
CA GLU A 300 22.00 -4.84 1.01
C GLU A 300 20.72 -5.60 1.37
N LEU A 301 19.69 -4.90 1.88
CA LEU A 301 18.42 -5.52 2.24
C LEU A 301 17.70 -6.12 1.04
N VAL A 302 17.66 -5.41 -0.10
CA VAL A 302 17.07 -5.96 -1.34
C VAL A 302 17.88 -7.17 -1.83
N ARG A 303 19.23 -7.13 -1.74
CA ARG A 303 20.08 -8.27 -2.11
C ARG A 303 19.82 -9.48 -1.23
N GLN A 304 19.65 -9.28 0.07
CA GLN A 304 19.29 -10.35 1.01
C GLN A 304 17.91 -10.94 0.69
N SER A 305 16.90 -10.11 0.42
CA SER A 305 15.58 -10.57 -0.03
C SER A 305 15.69 -11.42 -1.31
N LEU A 306 16.49 -11.00 -2.29
CA LEU A 306 16.74 -11.76 -3.53
C LEU A 306 17.46 -13.09 -3.29
N ASN A 307 18.43 -13.15 -2.37
CA ASN A 307 19.10 -14.41 -2.01
C ASN A 307 18.11 -15.41 -1.42
N VAL A 308 17.27 -14.97 -0.47
CA VAL A 308 16.25 -15.83 0.15
C VAL A 308 15.22 -16.30 -0.88
N MET A 309 14.83 -15.44 -1.83
CA MET A 309 13.96 -15.85 -2.94
C MET A 309 14.62 -16.91 -3.83
N SER A 310 15.89 -16.74 -4.15
CA SER A 310 16.67 -17.69 -4.96
C SER A 310 16.70 -19.07 -4.30
N GLU A 311 17.02 -19.13 -3.01
CA GLU A 311 17.05 -20.37 -2.24
C GLU A 311 15.67 -21.02 -2.14
N ALA A 312 14.65 -20.23 -1.74
CA ALA A 312 13.30 -20.74 -1.55
C ALA A 312 12.69 -21.27 -2.86
N LYS A 313 12.94 -20.59 -3.99
CA LYS A 313 12.44 -20.97 -5.31
C LYS A 313 13.34 -21.93 -6.09
N SER A 314 14.51 -22.26 -5.54
CA SER A 314 15.53 -23.06 -6.24
C SER A 314 15.92 -22.46 -7.60
N TRP A 315 16.02 -21.14 -7.65
CA TRP A 315 16.51 -20.39 -8.81
C TRP A 315 18.00 -20.09 -8.63
N THR A 316 18.72 -19.94 -9.75
CA THR A 316 20.02 -19.26 -9.69
C THR A 316 19.79 -17.79 -9.32
N PHE A 317 20.79 -17.12 -8.74
CA PHE A 317 20.67 -15.70 -8.45
C PHE A 317 20.40 -14.86 -9.71
N GLU A 318 20.98 -15.25 -10.85
CA GLU A 318 20.75 -14.60 -12.15
C GLU A 318 19.31 -14.77 -12.64
N ASP A 319 18.73 -15.97 -12.51
CA ASP A 319 17.32 -16.22 -12.81
C ASP A 319 16.40 -15.40 -11.90
N THR A 320 16.74 -15.29 -10.61
CA THR A 320 15.99 -14.45 -9.66
C THR A 320 16.01 -12.99 -10.11
N ILE A 321 17.17 -12.44 -10.45
CA ILE A 321 17.28 -11.06 -10.95
C ILE A 321 16.40 -10.86 -12.20
N THR A 322 16.46 -11.80 -13.14
CA THR A 322 15.70 -11.74 -14.40
C THR A 322 14.19 -11.79 -14.15
N LYS A 323 13.73 -12.75 -13.34
CA LYS A 323 12.31 -12.93 -13.01
C LYS A 323 11.77 -11.75 -12.22
N ILE A 324 12.44 -11.34 -11.15
CA ILE A 324 12.00 -10.21 -10.31
C ILE A 324 11.99 -8.91 -11.11
N SER A 325 13.00 -8.65 -11.95
CA SER A 325 12.97 -7.48 -12.83
C SER A 325 11.79 -7.49 -13.80
N SER A 326 11.48 -8.65 -14.39
CA SER A 326 10.30 -8.82 -15.26
C SER A 326 9.00 -8.57 -14.49
N ASN A 327 8.88 -9.12 -13.28
CA ASN A 327 7.71 -8.98 -12.42
C ASN A 327 7.50 -7.51 -11.99
N SER A 328 8.56 -6.80 -11.60
CA SER A 328 8.47 -5.37 -11.24
C SER A 328 8.01 -4.51 -12.42
N LYS A 329 8.51 -4.80 -13.64
CA LYS A 329 8.03 -4.13 -14.86
C LYS A 329 6.57 -4.44 -15.14
N ALA A 330 6.15 -5.69 -14.96
CA ALA A 330 4.76 -6.10 -15.11
C ALA A 330 3.86 -5.40 -14.08
N PHE A 331 4.28 -5.31 -12.83
CA PHE A 331 3.56 -4.61 -11.75
C PHE A 331 3.36 -3.12 -12.07
N LEU A 332 4.40 -2.44 -12.56
CA LEU A 332 4.37 -1.00 -12.84
C LEU A 332 3.76 -0.61 -14.18
N LYS A 333 3.49 -1.58 -15.07
CA LYS A 333 2.92 -1.28 -16.39
C LYS A 333 1.52 -0.67 -16.24
N VAL A 334 1.37 0.60 -16.55
CA VAL A 334 0.05 1.25 -16.65
C VAL A 334 -0.68 0.67 -17.86
N THR A 335 -1.94 0.24 -17.67
CA THR A 335 -2.77 -0.39 -18.71
C THR A 335 -3.51 0.61 -19.56
#